data_AF-A0A0R2L355-F1
#
_entry.id   AF-A0A0R2L355-F1
#
_cell.length_a   1.000
_cell.length_b   1.000
_cell.length_c   1.000
_cell.angle_alpha   90.00
_cell.angle_beta   90.00
_cell.angle_gamma   90.00
#
_symmetry.space_group_name_H-M   'P 1'
#
loop_
_entity.id
_entity.type
_entity.pdbx_description
1 polymer ?
#
loop_
_entity_poly.entity_id
_entity_poly.type
_entity_poly.pdbx_seq_one_letter_code
_entity_poly.pdbx_strand_id
1 'polypeptide(L)' 'MEIIKVSVTDAEHILLQNAAQRKGLTISEFIRQSALETVEEASDLLAFKKAEQEFKRDPVTYSTAEVKRQLNL' A
#
# COMPACT_ATOMS: atom_id res chain seq x y z
N MET A 1 -18.52 -15.06 6.42
CA MET A 1 -18.39 -13.74 5.76
C MET A 1 -18.87 -12.70 6.75
N GLU A 2 -17.97 -11.81 7.17
CA GLU A 2 -18.33 -10.69 8.04
C GLU A 2 -18.80 -9.51 7.19
N ILE A 3 -19.74 -8.72 7.70
CA ILE A 3 -20.31 -7.57 7.00
C ILE A 3 -19.89 -6.31 7.73
N ILE A 4 -19.21 -5.41 7.02
CA ILE A 4 -18.88 -4.07 7.49
C ILE A 4 -19.92 -3.10 6.93
N LYS A 5 -20.57 -2.32 7.80
CA LYS A 5 -21.51 -1.27 7.40
C LYS A 5 -20.85 0.09 7.60
N VAL A 6 -20.83 0.90 6.55
CA VAL A 6 -20.30 2.27 6.57
C VAL A 6 -21.44 3.22 6.19
N SER A 7 -21.65 4.24 7.01
CA SER A 7 -22.61 5.30 6.69
C SER A 7 -21.91 6.36 5.85
N VAL A 8 -22.56 6.76 4.76
CA VAL A 8 -22.07 7.80 3.84
C VAL A 8 -23.25 8.70 3.46
N THR A 9 -22.95 9.92 3.08
CA THR A 9 -23.89 10.84 2.45
C THR A 9 -24.21 10.39 1.01
N ASP A 10 -25.30 10.91 0.45
CA ASP A 10 -25.65 10.65 -0.96
C ASP A 10 -24.55 11.12 -1.92
N ALA A 11 -23.91 12.24 -1.63
CA ALA A 11 -22.81 12.76 -2.43
C ALA A 11 -21.59 11.82 -2.40
N GLU A 12 -21.20 11.33 -1.23
CA GLU A 12 -20.12 10.35 -1.09
C GLU A 12 -20.47 9.03 -1.79
N HIS A 13 -21.71 8.56 -1.67
CA HIS A 13 -22.17 7.36 -2.38
C HIS A 13 -21.99 7.50 -3.90
N ILE A 14 -22.40 8.63 -4.48
CA ILE A 14 -22.22 8.92 -5.92
C ILE A 14 -20.74 8.94 -6.30
N LEU A 15 -19.87 9.56 -5.49
CA LEU A 15 -18.44 9.61 -5.74
C LEU A 15 -17.80 8.21 -5.72
N LEU A 16 -18.13 7.40 -4.70
CA LEU A 16 -17.65 6.02 -4.56
C LEU A 16 -18.14 5.15 -5.71
N GLN A 17 -19.41 5.29 -6.10
CA GLN A 17 -19.98 4.57 -7.23
C GLN A 17 -19.27 4.89 -8.54
N ASN A 18 -19.06 6.18 -8.84
CA ASN A 18 -18.36 6.60 -10.05
C ASN A 18 -16.89 6.13 -10.05
N ALA A 19 -16.22 6.16 -8.90
CA ALA A 19 -14.84 5.69 -8.77
C ALA A 19 -14.72 4.17 -9.01
N ALA A 20 -15.62 3.39 -8.44
CA ALA A 20 -15.69 1.95 -8.65
C ALA A 20 -15.97 1.60 -10.11
N GLN A 21 -16.96 2.26 -10.74
CA GLN A 21 -17.31 2.04 -12.15
C GLN A 21 -16.16 2.34 -13.11
N ARG A 22 -15.40 3.43 -12.89
CA ARG A 22 -14.21 3.74 -13.70
C ARG A 22 -13.14 2.65 -13.66
N LYS A 23 -13.12 1.85 -12.59
CA LYS A 23 -12.21 0.72 -12.40
C LYS A 23 -12.85 -0.64 -12.78
N GLY A 24 -14.10 -0.65 -13.24
CA GLY A 24 -14.84 -1.89 -13.52
C GLY A 24 -15.16 -2.72 -12.27
N LEU A 25 -15.24 -2.07 -11.11
CA LEU A 25 -15.48 -2.69 -9.80
C LEU A 25 -16.88 -2.37 -9.27
N THR A 26 -17.38 -3.22 -8.38
CA THR A 26 -18.48 -2.85 -7.48
C THR A 26 -18.00 -1.91 -6.37
N ILE A 27 -18.92 -1.19 -5.73
CA ILE A 27 -18.59 -0.30 -4.61
C ILE A 27 -17.92 -1.07 -3.46
N SER A 28 -18.40 -2.28 -3.16
CA SER A 28 -17.84 -3.09 -2.07
C SER A 28 -16.44 -3.60 -2.37
N GLU A 29 -16.14 -3.94 -3.63
CA GLU A 29 -14.78 -4.28 -4.06
C GLU A 29 -13.84 -3.09 -3.97
N PHE A 30 -14.28 -1.94 -4.45
CA PHE A 30 -13.50 -0.70 -4.37
C PHE A 30 -13.19 -0.33 -2.92
N ILE A 31 -14.20 -0.27 -2.03
CA ILE A 31 -13.99 0.07 -0.62
C ILE A 31 -13.06 -0.94 0.06
N ARG A 32 -13.25 -2.24 -0.20
CA ARG A 32 -12.40 -3.29 0.38
C ARG A 32 -10.94 -3.14 -0.06
N GLN A 33 -10.69 -2.96 -1.36
CA GLN A 33 -9.34 -2.80 -1.90
C GLN A 33 -8.69 -1.53 -1.34
N SER A 34 -9.37 -0.39 -1.42
CA SER A 34 -8.81 0.88 -0.94
C SER A 34 -8.56 0.90 0.56
N ALA A 35 -9.41 0.25 1.37
CA ALA A 35 -9.16 0.12 2.80
C ALA A 35 -7.91 -0.72 3.11
N LEU A 36 -7.70 -1.82 2.37
CA LEU A 36 -6.51 -2.66 2.52
C LEU A 36 -5.24 -1.93 2.04
N GLU A 37 -5.30 -1.28 0.87
CA GLU A 37 -4.19 -0.47 0.34
C GLU A 37 -3.76 0.61 1.35
N THR A 38 -4.70 1.27 2.00
CA THR A 38 -4.39 2.30 3.02
C THR A 38 -3.65 1.71 4.23
N VAL A 39 -4.03 0.49 4.65
CA VAL A 39 -3.36 -0.20 5.76
C VAL A 39 -1.97 -0.68 5.37
N GLU A 40 -1.81 -1.16 4.14
CA GLU A 40 -0.52 -1.57 3.57
C GLU A 40 0.43 -0.38 3.43
N GLU A 41 -0.04 0.76 2.89
CA GLU A 41 0.78 1.97 2.71
C GLU A 41 1.35 2.50 4.03
N ALA A 42 0.57 2.42 5.12
CA ALA A 42 1.05 2.79 6.45
C ALA A 42 2.18 1.85 6.92
N SER A 43 2.07 0.55 6.63
CA SER A 43 3.06 -0.46 7.00
C SER A 43 4.33 -0.32 6.17
N ASP A 44 4.20 -0.11 4.87
CA ASP A 44 5.30 0.13 3.93
C ASP A 44 6.06 1.41 4.28
N LEU A 45 5.36 2.49 4.65
CA LEU A 45 6.00 3.73 5.08
C LEU A 45 6.83 3.54 6.36
N LEU A 46 6.37 2.71 7.29
CA LEU A 46 7.14 2.38 8.50
C LEU A 46 8.37 1.55 8.17
N ALA A 47 8.24 0.54 7.30
CA ALA A 47 9.37 -0.26 6.83
C ALA A 47 10.43 0.61 6.13
N PHE A 48 10.00 1.51 5.24
CA PHE A 48 10.87 2.48 4.59
C PHE A 48 11.60 3.37 5.60
N LYS A 49 10.88 4.01 6.53
CA LYS A 49 11.49 4.90 7.54
C LYS A 49 12.54 4.17 8.38
N LYS A 50 12.28 2.91 8.74
CA LYS A 50 13.23 2.08 9.48
C LYS A 50 14.49 1.80 8.64
N ALA A 51 14.32 1.33 7.41
CA ALA A 51 15.43 1.05 6.51
C ALA A 51 16.27 2.31 6.21
N GLU A 52 15.62 3.45 6.01
CA GLU A 52 16.28 4.74 5.80
C GLU A 52 17.12 5.15 7.01
N GLN A 53 16.61 4.97 8.23
CA GLN A 53 17.35 5.25 9.46
C GLN A 53 18.54 4.31 9.64
N GLU A 54 18.39 3.03 9.34
CA GLU A 54 19.49 2.05 9.39
C GLU A 54 20.59 2.43 8.40
N PHE A 55 20.23 2.75 7.14
CA PHE A 55 21.19 3.21 6.14
C PHE A 55 21.86 4.54 6.50
N LYS A 56 21.12 5.51 7.06
CA LYS A 56 21.72 6.78 7.52
C LYS A 56 22.75 6.57 8.64
N ARG A 57 22.60 5.51 9.45
CA ARG A 57 23.56 5.14 10.50
C ARG A 57 24.78 4.41 9.94
N ASP A 58 24.61 3.64 8.88
CA ASP A 58 25.68 2.92 8.18
C ASP A 58 25.47 2.95 6.65
N PRO A 59 25.92 4.02 5.96
CA PRO A 59 25.57 4.26 4.56
C PRO A 59 26.46 3.47 3.58
N VAL A 60 26.95 2.30 3.98
CA VAL A 60 27.77 1.44 3.12
C VAL A 60 26.93 0.95 1.94
N THR A 61 27.47 1.10 0.74
CA THR A 61 26.87 0.62 -0.50
C THR A 61 27.79 -0.35 -1.20
N TYR A 62 27.21 -1.34 -1.86
CA TYR A 62 27.92 -2.33 -2.66
C TYR A 62 27.51 -2.21 -4.12
N SER A 63 28.46 -2.41 -5.03
CA SER A 63 28.18 -2.61 -6.44
C SER A 63 27.37 -3.89 -6.66
N THR A 64 26.65 -3.98 -7.78
CA THR A 64 25.92 -5.20 -8.15
C THR A 64 26.81 -6.45 -8.18
N ALA A 65 28.07 -6.31 -8.59
CA ALA A 65 29.03 -7.42 -8.61
C ALA A 65 29.38 -7.90 -7.19
N GLU A 66 29.59 -6.98 -6.24
CA GLU A 66 29.85 -7.30 -4.84
C GLU A 66 28.65 -7.97 -4.19
N VAL A 67 27.43 -7.48 -4.44
CA VAL A 67 26.18 -8.07 -3.94
C VAL A 67 26.00 -9.49 -4.48
N LYS A 68 26.18 -9.70 -5.80
CA LYS A 68 26.09 -11.04 -6.39
C LYS A 68 27.07 -12.03 -5.76
N ARG A 69 28.32 -11.59 -5.55
CA ARG A 69 29.34 -12.39 -4.86
C ARG A 69 28.94 -12.71 -3.42
N GLN A 70 28.36 -11.76 -2.69
CA GLN A 70 27.92 -11.98 -1.29
C GLN A 70 26.71 -12.92 -1.19
N LEU A 71 25.78 -12.84 -2.16
CA LEU A 71 24.55 -13.62 -2.18
C LEU A 71 24.66 -14.96 -2.90
N ASN A 72 25.83 -15.29 -3.48
CA ASN A 72 26.05 -16.46 -4.33
C ASN A 72 25.06 -16.52 -5.52
N LEU A 73 24.84 -15.38 -6.17
CA LEU A 73 23.97 -15.19 -7.34
C LEU A 73 24.76 -14.95 -8.63
#